data_AF-A0A6H2NH17-F1
#
_entry.id   AF-A0A6H2NH17-F1
#
_cell.length_a   1.000
_cell.length_b   1.000
_cell.length_c   1.000
_cell.angle_alpha   90.00
_cell.angle_beta   90.00
_cell.angle_gamma   90.00
#
_symmetry.space_group_name_H-M   'P 1'
#
loop_
_entity.id
_entity.type
_entity.pdbx_description
1 polymer ?
#
loop_
_entity_poly.entity_id
_entity_poly.type
_entity_poly.pdbx_seq_one_letter_code
_entity_poly.pdbx_strand_id
1 'polypeptide(L)'
;MGLDFLFEPVAAGLLDPIADLLNQKGIPWGFGGIARIGMGTLPEELVLSEHVRLGSGWVILSRAFHEEAATVEALRDRLDLRAELNKLWATETQLRQAGQATLQHNHQQFAAKTFALATENATTP
;
A
#
# COMPACT_ATOMS: atom_id res chain seq x y z
N MET A 1 -11.98 -10.32 -14.19
CA MET A 1 -12.45 -8.97 -13.83
C MET A 1 -12.05 -7.92 -14.87
N GLY A 2 -11.04 -8.15 -15.73
CA GLY A 2 -10.68 -7.18 -16.78
C GLY A 2 -10.22 -5.85 -16.21
N LEU A 3 -9.43 -5.91 -15.13
CA LEU A 3 -8.88 -4.76 -14.43
C LEU A 3 -7.50 -4.44 -14.98
N ASP A 4 -7.21 -3.16 -15.14
CA ASP A 4 -6.01 -2.63 -15.76
C ASP A 4 -4.96 -2.18 -14.72
N PHE A 5 -5.34 -2.18 -13.44
CA PHE A 5 -4.44 -1.85 -12.35
C PHE A 5 -4.71 -2.64 -11.05
N LEU A 6 -3.63 -3.00 -10.35
CA LEU A 6 -3.65 -3.95 -9.24
C LEU A 6 -4.52 -3.51 -8.06
N PHE A 7 -4.54 -2.20 -7.78
CA PHE A 7 -5.21 -1.64 -6.59
C PHE A 7 -6.69 -1.32 -6.79
N GLU A 8 -7.24 -1.52 -7.99
CA GLU A 8 -8.65 -1.22 -8.29
C GLU A 8 -9.66 -1.91 -7.35
N PRO A 9 -9.49 -3.19 -6.94
CA PRO A 9 -10.42 -3.80 -5.98
C PRO A 9 -10.42 -3.14 -4.62
N VAL A 10 -9.27 -2.60 -4.18
CA VAL A 10 -9.13 -1.86 -2.93
C VAL A 10 -9.80 -0.49 -3.08
N ALA A 11 -9.54 0.22 -4.18
CA ALA A 11 -10.08 1.54 -4.46
C ALA A 11 -11.61 1.53 -4.60
N ALA A 12 -12.17 0.46 -5.17
CA ALA A 12 -13.60 0.27 -5.31
C ALA A 12 -14.28 -0.22 -4.01
N GLY A 13 -13.54 -0.43 -2.92
CA GLY A 13 -14.06 -0.91 -1.64
C GLY A 13 -14.54 -2.36 -1.69
N LEU A 14 -14.14 -3.15 -2.70
CA LEU A 14 -14.58 -4.55 -2.85
C LEU A 14 -14.02 -5.45 -1.75
N LEU A 15 -12.91 -5.04 -1.12
CA LEU A 15 -12.27 -5.78 -0.04
C LEU A 15 -12.76 -5.39 1.35
N ASP A 16 -13.47 -4.26 1.51
CA ASP A 16 -13.93 -3.76 2.81
C ASP A 16 -14.77 -4.81 3.57
N PRO A 17 -15.79 -5.48 2.97
CA PRO A 17 -16.58 -6.48 3.69
C PRO A 17 -15.77 -7.72 4.11
N ILE A 18 -14.74 -8.07 3.32
CA ILE A 18 -13.88 -9.23 3.60
C ILE A 18 -12.92 -8.87 4.74
N ALA A 19 -12.32 -7.68 4.71
CA ALA A 19 -11.48 -7.16 5.78
C ALA A 19 -12.27 -7.12 7.10
N ASP A 20 -13.48 -6.55 7.08
CA ASP A 20 -14.37 -6.52 8.26
C ASP A 20 -14.67 -7.92 8.79
N LEU A 21 -14.98 -8.88 7.92
CA LEU A 21 -15.23 -10.26 8.31
C LEU A 21 -14.00 -10.90 8.99
N LEU A 22 -12.81 -10.74 8.39
CA LEU A 22 -11.57 -11.28 8.94
C LEU A 22 -11.25 -10.65 10.31
N ASN A 23 -11.40 -9.33 10.41
CA ASN A 23 -11.20 -8.58 11.65
C ASN A 23 -12.16 -9.04 12.76
N GLN A 24 -13.45 -9.15 12.45
CA GLN A 24 -14.48 -9.62 13.41
C GLN A 24 -14.25 -11.05 13.87
N LYS A 25 -13.68 -11.90 13.00
CA LYS A 25 -13.33 -13.29 13.32
C LYS A 25 -11.95 -13.41 14.00
N GLY A 26 -11.21 -12.32 14.14
CA GLY A 26 -9.85 -12.32 14.71
C GLY A 26 -8.85 -13.12 13.87
N ILE A 27 -9.09 -13.24 12.56
CA ILE A 27 -8.20 -13.96 11.65
C ILE A 27 -7.09 -13.00 11.21
N PRO A 28 -5.80 -13.29 11.49
CA PRO A 28 -4.70 -12.45 11.02
C PRO A 28 -4.60 -12.44 9.50
N TRP A 29 -4.43 -11.26 8.93
CA TRP A 29 -4.28 -11.07 7.49
C TRP A 29 -3.44 -9.82 7.20
N GLY A 30 -3.04 -9.64 5.94
CA GLY A 30 -2.34 -8.43 5.56
C GLY A 30 -2.16 -8.20 4.07
N PHE A 31 -1.50 -7.10 3.76
CA PHE A 31 -1.31 -6.58 2.39
C PHE A 31 0.06 -6.94 1.83
N GLY A 32 0.12 -7.27 0.55
CA GLY A 32 1.38 -7.38 -0.16
C GLY A 32 1.66 -6.15 -1.02
N GLY A 33 2.94 -5.84 -1.23
CA GLY A 33 3.36 -4.92 -2.28
C GLY A 33 3.66 -3.49 -1.85
N ILE A 34 4.02 -3.25 -0.58
CA ILE A 34 4.42 -1.91 -0.12
C ILE A 34 5.84 -1.58 -0.59
N ALA A 35 6.01 -0.53 -1.38
CA ALA A 35 7.32 0.03 -1.74
C ALA A 35 7.79 1.09 -0.73
N ARG A 36 8.80 1.88 -1.11
CA ARG A 36 9.39 2.92 -0.25
C ARG A 36 8.51 4.16 -0.23
N ILE A 37 8.43 4.79 0.94
CA ILE A 37 7.79 6.10 1.13
C ILE A 37 8.39 7.12 0.15
N GLY A 38 7.54 7.91 -0.50
CA GLY A 38 7.92 8.90 -1.52
C GLY A 38 8.30 8.34 -2.89
N MET A 39 8.10 7.05 -3.16
CA MET A 39 8.38 6.40 -4.45
C MET A 39 7.09 5.91 -5.13
N GLY A 40 7.16 5.67 -6.44
CA GLY A 40 6.05 5.11 -7.23
C GLY A 40 5.10 6.15 -7.81
N THR A 41 4.26 5.72 -8.75
CA THR A 41 3.21 6.56 -9.37
C THR A 41 1.99 6.70 -8.46
N LEU A 42 1.65 5.63 -7.75
CA LEU A 42 0.73 5.64 -6.63
C LEU A 42 1.53 5.85 -5.34
N PRO A 43 1.30 6.94 -4.56
CA PRO A 43 2.03 7.19 -3.32
C PRO A 43 1.85 6.05 -2.31
N GLU A 44 2.96 5.50 -1.83
CA GLU A 44 2.97 4.37 -0.89
C GLU A 44 2.37 4.74 0.47
N GLU A 45 2.37 6.01 0.85
CA GLU A 45 1.69 6.51 2.04
C GLU A 45 0.18 6.26 1.97
N LEU A 46 -0.40 6.34 0.77
CA LEU A 46 -1.82 6.06 0.54
C LEU A 46 -2.11 4.56 0.58
N VAL A 47 -1.21 3.74 0.03
CA VAL A 47 -1.33 2.28 0.12
C VAL A 47 -1.21 1.81 1.59
N LEU A 48 -0.25 2.38 2.34
CA LEU A 48 -0.09 2.12 3.76
C LEU A 48 -1.28 2.65 4.58
N SER A 49 -1.90 3.74 4.16
CA SER A 49 -3.16 4.23 4.74
C SER A 49 -4.30 3.23 4.56
N GLU A 50 -4.39 2.52 3.44
CA GLU A 50 -5.39 1.46 3.25
C GLU A 50 -5.14 0.26 4.16
N HIS A 51 -3.87 -0.12 4.38
CA HIS A 51 -3.51 -1.14 5.38
C HIS A 51 -4.03 -0.75 6.78
N VAL A 52 -3.86 0.51 7.19
CA VAL A 52 -4.38 0.99 8.48
C VAL A 52 -5.90 1.06 8.48
N ARG A 53 -6.52 1.61 7.43
CA ARG A 53 -7.98 1.79 7.31
C ARG A 53 -8.72 0.46 7.38
N LEU A 54 -8.22 -0.55 6.67
CA LEU A 54 -8.84 -1.88 6.61
C LEU A 54 -8.50 -2.73 7.85
N GLY A 55 -7.54 -2.32 8.67
CA GLY A 55 -7.20 -3.03 9.90
C GLY A 55 -6.32 -4.26 9.71
N SER A 56 -5.54 -4.33 8.62
CA SER A 56 -4.58 -5.43 8.44
C SER A 56 -3.44 -5.39 9.47
N GLY A 57 -2.89 -6.58 9.76
CA GLY A 57 -1.88 -6.77 10.80
C GLY A 57 -0.44 -6.69 10.31
N TRP A 58 -0.17 -6.96 9.04
CA TRP A 58 1.18 -6.93 8.47
C TRP A 58 1.19 -6.54 6.99
N VAL A 59 2.36 -6.16 6.50
CA VAL A 59 2.61 -5.91 5.08
C VAL A 59 3.81 -6.71 4.56
N ILE A 60 3.80 -7.06 3.28
CA ILE A 60 4.95 -7.62 2.56
C ILE A 60 5.54 -6.52 1.67
N LEU A 61 6.86 -6.31 1.78
CA LEU A 61 7.57 -5.34 0.96
C LEU A 61 7.61 -5.76 -0.51
N SER A 62 7.44 -4.81 -1.43
CA SER A 62 7.46 -5.06 -2.86
C SER A 62 8.88 -5.24 -3.39
N ARG A 63 9.01 -5.79 -4.60
CA ARG A 63 10.30 -5.88 -5.29
C ARG A 63 10.93 -4.51 -5.59
N ALA A 64 10.08 -3.51 -5.81
CA ALA A 64 10.53 -2.12 -6.00
C ALA A 64 11.19 -1.53 -4.74
N PHE A 65 10.96 -2.12 -3.57
CA PHE A 65 11.61 -1.73 -2.33
C PHE A 65 13.13 -1.95 -2.37
N HIS A 66 13.59 -3.00 -3.05
CA HIS A 66 15.00 -3.40 -3.11
C HIS A 66 15.66 -3.15 -4.47
N GLU A 67 15.01 -2.36 -5.35
CA GLU A 67 15.52 -1.97 -6.69
C GLU A 67 16.06 -3.14 -7.52
N GLU A 68 15.36 -4.29 -7.46
CA GLU A 68 15.74 -5.51 -8.18
C GLU A 68 17.18 -5.98 -7.90
N ALA A 69 17.72 -5.66 -6.71
CA ALA A 69 19.03 -6.16 -6.29
C ALA A 69 19.08 -7.70 -6.38
N ALA A 70 20.04 -8.22 -7.13
CA ALA A 70 20.23 -9.65 -7.35
C ALA A 70 20.94 -10.37 -6.19
N THR A 71 21.61 -9.61 -5.32
CA THR A 71 22.33 -10.13 -4.15
C THR A 71 22.11 -9.24 -2.92
N VAL A 72 22.35 -9.80 -1.74
CA VAL A 72 22.22 -9.07 -0.46
C VAL A 72 23.26 -7.95 -0.36
N GLU A 73 24.46 -8.15 -0.90
CA GLU A 73 25.52 -7.15 -0.94
C GLU A 73 25.10 -5.96 -1.79
N ALA A 74 24.60 -6.20 -3.01
CA ALA A 74 24.12 -5.16 -3.90
C ALA A 74 22.94 -4.38 -3.29
N LEU A 75 22.05 -5.07 -2.57
CA LEU A 75 20.98 -4.42 -1.82
C LEU A 75 21.55 -3.48 -0.75
N ARG A 76 22.54 -3.96 0.01
CA ARG A 76 23.13 -3.21 1.13
C ARG A 76 23.87 -1.95 0.68
N ASP A 77 24.48 -1.98 -0.50
CA ASP A 77 25.18 -0.83 -1.09
C ASP A 77 24.21 0.23 -1.65
N ARG A 78 23.02 -0.19 -2.11
CA ARG A 78 22.02 0.70 -2.72
C ARG A 78 21.02 1.27 -1.73
N LEU A 79 20.80 0.57 -0.62
CA LEU A 79 19.67 0.82 0.27
C LEU A 79 20.09 0.80 1.73
N ASP A 80 19.89 1.92 2.43
CA ASP A 80 19.81 1.89 3.89
C ASP A 80 18.45 1.34 4.31
N LEU A 81 18.37 0.01 4.42
CA LEU A 81 17.15 -0.69 4.81
C LEU A 81 16.60 -0.19 6.14
N ARG A 82 17.47 0.16 7.11
CA ARG A 82 17.03 0.65 8.41
C ARG A 82 16.36 2.02 8.28
N ALA A 83 16.96 2.93 7.51
CA ALA A 83 16.37 4.23 7.27
C ALA A 83 15.01 4.13 6.56
N GLU A 84 14.88 3.26 5.54
CA GLU A 84 13.61 3.08 4.83
C GLU A 84 12.52 2.41 5.69
N LEU A 85 12.88 1.41 6.51
CA LEU A 85 11.94 0.81 7.47
C LEU A 85 11.49 1.82 8.52
N ASN A 86 12.38 2.69 9.00
CA ASN A 86 12.03 3.75 9.94
C ASN A 86 11.01 4.73 9.36
N LYS A 87 11.10 5.05 8.06
CA LYS A 87 10.09 5.87 7.38
C LYS A 87 8.73 5.18 7.38
N LEU A 88 8.68 3.89 7.00
CA LEU A 88 7.44 3.12 7.01
C LEU A 88 6.79 3.09 8.39
N TRP A 89 7.57 2.80 9.45
CA TRP A 89 7.04 2.77 10.82
C TRP A 89 6.58 4.13 11.32
N ALA A 90 7.31 5.20 10.98
CA ALA A 90 6.90 6.56 11.34
C ALA A 90 5.56 6.92 10.66
N THR A 91 5.43 6.65 9.37
CA THR A 91 4.20 6.89 8.61
C THR A 91 3.04 6.04 9.13
N GLU A 92 3.25 4.74 9.37
CA GLU A 92 2.22 3.86 9.95
C GLU A 92 1.76 4.36 11.33
N THR A 93 2.70 4.77 12.19
CA THR A 93 2.39 5.30 13.52
C THR A 93 1.53 6.56 13.42
N GLN A 94 1.87 7.47 12.52
CA GLN A 94 1.09 8.69 12.28
C GLN A 94 -0.32 8.35 11.75
N LEU A 95 -0.44 7.41 10.82
CA LEU A 95 -1.72 6.97 10.28
C LEU A 95 -2.60 6.29 11.32
N ARG A 96 -2.03 5.47 12.22
CA ARG A 96 -2.77 4.82 13.32
C ARG A 96 -3.26 5.82 14.37
N GLN A 97 -2.57 6.94 14.51
CA GLN A 97 -2.99 8.06 15.35
C GLN A 97 -3.97 9.00 14.64
N ALA A 98 -4.08 8.88 13.31
CA ALA A 98 -5.02 9.67 12.54
C ALA A 98 -6.46 9.21 12.80
N GLY A 99 -7.39 10.16 12.77
CA GLY A 99 -8.82 9.86 12.90
C GLY A 99 -9.38 9.19 11.65
N GLN A 100 -10.54 8.55 11.79
CA GLN A 100 -11.28 7.92 10.69
C GLN A 100 -11.54 8.88 9.52
N ALA A 101 -11.79 10.16 9.80
CA ALA A 101 -11.98 11.19 8.76
C ALA A 101 -10.73 11.35 7.86
N THR A 102 -9.53 11.31 8.44
CA THR A 102 -8.27 11.38 7.70
C THR A 102 -8.06 10.14 6.86
N LEU A 103 -8.28 8.95 7.43
CA LEU A 103 -8.14 7.69 6.68
C LEU A 103 -9.14 7.61 5.52
N GLN A 104 -10.36 8.10 5.71
CA GLN A 104 -11.35 8.17 4.62
C GLN A 104 -10.96 9.18 3.54
N HIS A 105 -10.40 10.33 3.93
CA HIS A 105 -9.86 11.29 2.97
C HIS A 105 -8.71 10.68 2.16
N ASN A 106 -7.80 9.97 2.81
CA ASN A 106 -6.71 9.26 2.15
C ASN A 106 -7.25 8.19 1.18
N HIS A 107 -8.27 7.42 1.58
CA HIS A 107 -8.93 6.45 0.70
C HIS A 107 -9.51 7.11 -0.55
N GLN A 108 -10.14 8.28 -0.44
CA GLN A 108 -10.64 9.02 -1.60
C GLN A 108 -9.51 9.43 -2.54
N GLN A 109 -8.39 9.90 -2.01
CA GLN A 109 -7.20 10.23 -2.81
C GLN A 109 -6.58 8.99 -3.46
N PHE A 110 -6.48 7.90 -2.72
CA PHE A 110 -6.02 6.60 -3.18
C PHE A 110 -6.87 6.09 -4.35
N ALA A 111 -8.20 6.12 -4.20
CA ALA A 111 -9.13 5.64 -5.21
C ALA A 111 -9.05 6.49 -6.48
N ALA A 112 -9.05 7.82 -6.34
CA ALA A 112 -8.92 8.73 -7.48
C ALA A 112 -7.64 8.48 -8.30
N LYS A 113 -6.49 8.30 -7.62
CA LYS A 113 -5.22 8.01 -8.30
C LYS A 113 -5.20 6.62 -8.93
N THR A 114 -5.71 5.62 -8.22
CA THR A 114 -5.82 4.23 -8.71
C THR A 114 -6.59 4.16 -10.03
N PHE A 115 -7.77 4.80 -10.09
CA PHE A 115 -8.60 4.78 -11.31
C PHE A 115 -8.01 5.61 -12.45
N ALA A 116 -7.31 6.71 -12.14
CA ALA A 116 -6.56 7.46 -13.15
C ALA A 116 -5.46 6.59 -13.80
N LEU A 117 -4.66 5.89 -12.98
CA LEU A 117 -3.62 4.97 -13.46
C LEU A 117 -4.19 3.79 -14.25
N ALA A 118 -5.34 3.25 -13.85
CA ALA A 118 -6.03 2.20 -14.61
C ALA A 118 -6.41 2.68 -16.02
N THR A 119 -6.93 3.91 -16.12
CA THR A 119 -7.30 4.52 -17.42
C THR A 119 -6.07 4.75 -18.30
N GLU A 120 -4.96 5.20 -17.72
CA GLU A 120 -3.69 5.39 -18.44
C GLU A 120 -3.13 4.05 -18.97
N ASN A 121 -3.14 3.01 -18.15
CA ASN A 121 -2.70 1.67 -18.54
C ASN A 121 -3.57 1.07 -19.66
N ALA A 122 -4.89 1.26 -19.60
CA ALA A 122 -5.82 0.77 -20.62
C ALA A 122 -5.61 1.38 -22.02
N THR A 123 -4.93 2.53 -22.08
CA THR A 123 -4.66 3.26 -23.33
C THR A 123 -3.25 3.01 -23.90
N THR A 124 -2.42 2.24 -23.19
CA THR A 124 -1.08 1.86 -23.64
C THR A 124 -1.12 0.45 -24.24
N PRO A 125 -0.88 0.27 -25.56
CA PRO A 125 -1.06 -1.01 -26.28
C PRO A 125 -0.03 -2.09 -25.94
#